data_AF-A0A139RNU8-F1
#
_entry.id   AF-A0A139RNU8-F1
#
_cell.length_a   1.000
_cell.length_b   1.000
_cell.length_c   1.000
_cell.angle_alpha   90.00
_cell.angle_beta   90.00
_cell.angle_gamma   90.00
#
_symmetry.space_group_name_H-M   'P 1'
#
loop_
_entity.id
_entity.type
_entity.pdbx_description
1 polymer ?
#
loop_
_entity_poly.entity_id
_entity_poly.type
_entity_poly.pdbx_seq_one_letter_code
_entity_poly.pdbx_strand_id
1 'polypeptide(L)' 'MSAALPYALSFVAGTMPFVVVEELIPNSQTNGNTNVVTIGFMTDFVIMMILDVALG' A
#
# COMPACT_ATOMS: atom_id res chain seq x y z
N MET A 1 -11.42 -22.09 -15.42
CA MET A 1 -11.07 -21.04 -14.46
C MET A 1 -12.35 -20.55 -13.79
N SER A 2 -12.58 -20.97 -12.55
CA SER A 2 -13.79 -20.64 -11.81
C SER A 2 -13.76 -19.16 -11.43
N ALA A 3 -14.69 -18.38 -12.00
CA ALA A 3 -14.73 -16.91 -11.90
C ALA A 3 -14.84 -16.36 -10.46
N ALA A 4 -15.09 -17.21 -9.46
CA ALA A 4 -15.16 -16.83 -8.05
C ALA A 4 -13.79 -16.48 -7.44
N LEU A 5 -12.70 -17.13 -7.88
CA LEU A 5 -11.36 -16.91 -7.30
C LEU A 5 -10.83 -15.48 -7.53
N PRO A 6 -10.89 -14.90 -8.75
CA PRO A 6 -10.43 -13.52 -8.97
C PRO A 6 -11.32 -12.47 -8.27
N TYR A 7 -12.61 -12.77 -8.07
CA TYR A 7 -13.54 -11.89 -7.34
C TYR A 7 -13.27 -11.89 -5.82
N ALA A 8 -12.92 -13.03 -5.23
CA ALA A 8 -12.53 -13.08 -3.83
C ALA A 8 -11.17 -12.40 -3.60
N LEU A 9 -10.24 -12.56 -4.54
CA LEU A 9 -8.91 -11.95 -4.47
C LEU A 9 -8.97 -10.42 -4.62
N SER A 10 -9.86 -9.88 -5.46
CA SER A 10 -10.04 -8.43 -5.60
C SER A 10 -10.60 -7.79 -4.32
N PHE A 11 -11.43 -8.50 -3.57
CA PHE A 11 -11.93 -8.03 -2.27
C PHE A 11 -10.81 -7.99 -1.21
N VAL A 12 -9.95 -9.01 -1.15
CA VAL A 12 -8.80 -9.04 -0.22
C VAL A 12 -7.75 -8.00 -0.60
N ALA A 13 -7.49 -7.81 -1.89
CA ALA A 13 -6.52 -6.84 -2.39
C ALA A 13 -6.83 -5.40 -1.96
N GLY A 14 -8.11 -5.04 -1.75
CA GLY A 14 -8.50 -3.73 -1.22
C GLY A 14 -8.34 -3.57 0.30
N THR A 15 -8.31 -4.67 1.06
CA THR A 15 -8.29 -4.62 2.53
C THR A 15 -6.93 -4.17 3.07
N MET A 16 -5.84 -4.67 2.49
CA MET A 16 -4.48 -4.38 2.97
C MET A 16 -4.05 -2.91 2.72
N PRO A 17 -4.27 -2.29 1.56
CA PRO A 17 -3.96 -0.87 1.34
C PRO A 17 -4.86 0.08 2.15
N PHE A 18 -6.13 -0.29 2.36
CA PHE A 18 -7.09 0.53 3.11
C PHE A 18 -6.70 0.68 4.59
N VAL A 19 -6.34 -0.42 5.26
CA VAL A 19 -5.86 -0.39 6.66
C VAL A 19 -4.57 0.42 6.79
N VAL A 20 -3.67 0.34 5.80
CA VAL A 20 -2.45 1.15 5.78
C VAL A 20 -2.78 2.65 5.71
N VAL A 21 -3.73 3.04 4.86
CA VAL A 21 -4.07 4.46 4.65
C VAL A 21 -4.94 5.04 5.77
N GLU A 22 -5.93 4.31 6.28
CA GLU A 22 -6.85 4.81 7.31
C GLU A 22 -6.36 4.64 8.74
N GLU A 23 -5.50 3.66 9.03
CA GLU A 23 -4.99 3.45 10.39
C GLU A 23 -3.49 3.72 10.49
N LEU A 24 -2.65 3.12 9.65
CA LEU A 24 -1.19 3.21 9.82
C LEU A 24 -0.64 4.60 9.50
N ILE A 25 -1.05 5.21 8.39
CA ILE A 25 -0.62 6.56 8.00
C ILE A 25 -1.06 7.60 9.05
N PRO A 26 -2.33 7.72 9.46
CA PRO A 26 -2.75 8.70 10.46
C PRO A 26 -2.20 8.43 11.88
N ASN A 27 -2.05 7.17 12.29
CA ASN A 27 -1.33 6.87 13.54
C ASN A 27 0.14 7.29 13.46
N SER A 28 0.81 7.07 12.32
CA SER A 28 2.19 7.51 12.12
C SER A 28 2.28 9.05 12.06
N GLN A 29 1.24 9.74 11.56
CA GLN A 29 1.15 11.20 11.53
C GLN A 29 0.76 11.85 12.88
N THR A 30 0.26 11.08 13.86
CA THR A 30 -0.13 11.59 15.20
C THR A 30 1.05 12.16 15.99
N ASN A 31 2.29 11.75 15.66
CA ASN A 31 3.50 12.24 16.32
C ASN A 31 4.10 13.52 15.67
N GLY A 32 3.37 14.19 14.77
CA GLY A 32 3.76 15.48 14.19
C GLY A 32 4.81 15.42 13.08
N ASN A 33 5.31 14.23 12.72
CA ASN A 33 6.35 14.06 11.70
C ASN A 33 5.77 13.65 10.33
N THR A 34 4.79 14.42 9.87
CA THR A 34 4.07 14.20 8.59
C THR A 34 5.01 14.10 7.38
N ASN A 35 6.15 14.78 7.44
CA ASN A 35 7.15 14.77 6.37
C ASN A 35 7.79 13.38 6.19
N VAL A 36 8.15 12.70 7.29
CA VAL A 36 8.78 11.37 7.22
C VAL A 36 7.80 10.31 6.73
N VAL A 37 6.54 10.36 7.15
CA VAL A 37 5.51 9.45 6.67
C VAL A 37 5.26 9.63 5.16
N THR A 38 5.19 10.89 4.71
CA THR A 38 4.98 11.22 3.30
C THR A 38 6.16 10.81 2.43
N ILE A 39 7.40 11.08 2.88
CA ILE A 39 8.62 10.65 2.17
C ILE A 39 8.72 9.12 2.15
N GLY A 40 8.37 8.45 3.25
CA GLY A 40 8.33 6.99 3.32
C GLY A 40 7.37 6.38 2.30
N PHE A 41 6.15 6.92 2.19
CA PHE A 41 5.16 6.47 1.20
C PHE A 41 5.61 6.72 -0.24
N MET A 42 6.19 7.89 -0.53
CA MET A 42 6.76 8.18 -1.84
C MET A 42 7.91 7.23 -2.19
N THR A 43 8.76 6.92 -1.21
CA THR A 43 9.88 5.99 -1.39
C THR A 43 9.40 4.56 -1.64
N ASP A 44 8.38 4.11 -0.92
CA ASP A 44 7.76 2.78 -1.12
C ASP A 44 7.20 2.62 -2.54
N PHE A 45 6.49 3.64 -3.05
CA PHE A 45 5.96 3.64 -4.41
C PHE A 45 7.08 3.55 -5.47
N VAL A 46 8.17 4.29 -5.28
CA VAL A 46 9.34 4.24 -6.16
C VAL A 46 10.01 2.86 -6.09
N ILE A 47 10.17 2.29 -4.90
CA ILE A 47 10.74 0.94 -4.71
C ILE A 47 9.87 -0.12 -5.39
N MET A 48 8.55 -0.07 -5.22
CA MET A 48 7.63 -0.98 -5.91
C MET A 48 7.75 -0.86 -7.43
N MET A 49 7.79 0.36 -7.99
CA MET A 49 7.98 0.54 -9.43
C MET A 49 9.32 0.01 -9.93
N ILE A 50 10.40 0.20 -9.16
CA ILE A 50 11.71 -0.36 -9.52
C ILE A 50 11.68 -1.88 -9.47
N LEU A 51 11.07 -2.48 -8.44
CA LEU A 51 10.93 -3.93 -8.31
C LEU A 51 10.10 -4.53 -9.45
N ASP A 52 8.96 -3.92 -9.82
CA ASP A 52 8.12 -4.38 -10.94
C ASP A 52 8.86 -4.30 -12.29
N VAL A 53 9.69 -3.27 -12.50
CA VAL A 53 10.50 -3.13 -13.72
C VAL A 53 11.71 -4.05 -13.72
N ALA A 54 12.32 -4.31 -12.56
CA ALA A 54 13.52 -5.14 -12.44
C ALA A 54 13.22 -6.65 -12.38
N LEU A 55 12.08 -7.04 -11.82
CA LEU A 55 11.58 -8.42 -11.79
C LEU A 55 10.60 -8.72 -12.94
N GLY A 56 10.23 -7.70 -13.71
CA GLY A 56 9.42 -7.81 -14.93
C GLY A 56 10.05 -8.66 -16.00
#